data_AF-A0AAD8E875-F1
#
_entry.id   AF-A0AAD8E875-F1
#
_cell.length_a   1.000
_cell.length_b   1.000
_cell.length_c   1.000
_cell.angle_alpha   90.00
_cell.angle_beta   90.00
_cell.angle_gamma   90.00
#
_symmetry.space_group_name_H-M   'P 1'
#
loop_
_entity.id
_entity.type
_entity.pdbx_description
1 polymer ?
#
loop_
_entity_poly.entity_id
_entity_poly.type
_entity_poly.pdbx_seq_one_letter_code
_entity_poly.pdbx_strand_id
1 'polypeptide(L)'
;MIDLSYPICLDSMKFLVPCPKPLSKTHNVLTLFSLSTWISMGIVFTIVSFLFWILSIYTSRGNYFTGFNLLAQSFSAAWAVLLGISVPQMPLSIGTRSLFIIYVWYCFAISTVFQAYFTTYLVEPGYEARLESIDDVMRAGLKFGSYELIESDGVVDLKDLRNFDRFLCNDIYECVLSVIFKRNMFSILLSYFPSYLARRAGISDLKTAVCLLEQSMVTVLIG
;
A
#
# COMPACT_ATOMS: atom_id res chain seq x y z
N MET A 1 6.22 35.83 42.87
CA MET A 1 4.97 35.60 42.12
C MET A 1 5.28 36.05 40.71
N ILE A 2 5.23 35.14 39.73
CA ILE A 2 5.59 35.45 38.34
C ILE A 2 4.28 35.81 37.65
N ASP A 3 4.09 37.07 37.29
CA ASP A 3 2.92 37.50 36.52
C ASP A 3 3.15 37.16 35.05
N LEU A 4 2.35 36.24 34.52
CA LEU A 4 2.40 35.84 33.13
C LEU A 4 1.67 36.89 32.28
N SER A 5 2.32 37.35 31.20
CA SER A 5 1.69 38.25 30.23
C SER A 5 0.63 37.52 29.39
N TYR A 6 -0.08 38.24 28.52
CA TYR A 6 -1.00 37.62 27.56
C TYR A 6 -0.22 36.63 26.65
N PRO A 7 -0.77 35.44 26.37
CA PRO A 7 -0.09 34.45 25.55
C PRO A 7 0.10 34.97 24.13
N ILE A 8 1.34 34.94 23.64
CA ILE A 8 1.69 35.39 22.29
C ILE A 8 1.40 34.27 21.28
N CYS A 9 1.63 33.02 21.69
CA CYS A 9 1.39 31.84 20.85
C CYS A 9 0.66 30.75 21.64
N LEU A 10 -0.39 30.20 21.03
CA LEU A 10 -1.07 28.99 21.48
C LEU A 10 -0.51 27.81 20.69
N ASP A 11 0.06 26.83 21.37
CA ASP A 11 0.46 25.57 20.74
C ASP A 11 0.01 24.38 21.59
N SER A 12 0.07 23.19 21.02
CA SER A 12 -0.28 21.94 21.68
C SER A 12 0.86 20.95 21.56
N MET A 13 1.04 20.15 22.62
CA MET A 13 1.90 18.98 22.57
C MET A 13 1.20 17.85 21.82
N LYS A 14 1.85 17.37 20.77
CA LYS A 14 1.36 16.28 19.92
C LYS A 14 2.43 15.20 19.80
N PHE A 15 1.99 13.98 19.53
CA PHE A 15 2.90 12.89 19.21
C PHE A 15 3.39 13.05 17.78
N LEU A 16 4.71 13.18 17.63
CA LEU A 16 5.42 13.08 16.37
C LEU A 16 5.69 11.61 16.08
N VAL A 17 5.15 11.13 14.96
CA VAL A 17 5.33 9.76 14.48
C VAL A 17 6.00 9.77 13.10
N PRO A 18 6.68 8.68 12.72
CA PRO A 18 7.21 8.54 11.37
C PRO A 18 6.09 8.62 10.33
N CYS A 19 6.28 9.43 9.28
CA CYS A 19 5.32 9.48 8.17
C CYS A 19 5.29 8.16 7.38
N PRO A 20 4.13 7.75 6.84
CA PRO A 20 4.00 6.53 6.05
C PRO A 20 4.85 6.64 4.78
N LYS A 21 5.63 5.59 4.47
CA LYS A 21 6.40 5.55 3.22
C LYS A 21 5.54 5.00 2.09
N PRO A 22 5.83 5.39 0.84
CA PRO A 22 5.29 4.66 -0.30
C PRO A 22 5.80 3.21 -0.21
N LEU A 23 4.89 2.25 -0.35
CA LEU A 23 5.25 0.84 -0.45
C LEU A 23 6.25 0.68 -1.60
N SER A 24 7.27 -0.16 -1.41
CA SER A 24 8.31 -0.34 -2.43
C SER A 24 7.67 -0.73 -3.76
N LYS A 25 8.06 -0.04 -4.83
CA LYS A 25 7.50 -0.18 -6.20
C LYS A 25 7.66 -1.59 -6.80
N THR A 26 8.32 -2.49 -6.08
CA THR A 26 8.63 -3.87 -6.44
C THR A 26 7.92 -4.88 -5.55
N HIS A 27 6.86 -4.50 -4.83
CA HIS A 27 5.93 -5.51 -4.33
C HIS A 27 5.36 -6.26 -5.54
N ASN A 28 5.57 -7.58 -5.55
CA ASN A 28 5.28 -8.48 -6.66
C ASN A 28 4.03 -8.08 -7.44
N VAL A 29 4.09 -8.06 -8.77
CA VAL A 29 2.92 -7.83 -9.65
C VAL A 29 1.74 -8.74 -9.29
N LEU A 30 2.03 -9.91 -8.70
CA LEU A 30 1.06 -10.86 -8.17
C LEU A 30 0.23 -10.36 -6.97
N THR A 31 0.69 -9.34 -6.23
CA THR A 31 -0.06 -8.72 -5.12
C THR A 31 -1.01 -7.62 -5.56
N LEU A 32 -0.98 -7.22 -6.84
CA LEU A 32 -1.94 -6.24 -7.39
C LEU A 32 -3.37 -6.80 -7.38
N PHE A 33 -3.50 -8.11 -7.50
CA PHE A 33 -4.76 -8.82 -7.47
C PHE A 33 -4.85 -9.70 -6.23
N SER A 34 -6.04 -9.76 -5.65
CA SER A 34 -6.33 -10.67 -4.55
C SER A 34 -6.16 -12.13 -5.00
N LEU A 35 -5.81 -13.01 -4.06
CA LEU A 35 -5.70 -14.44 -4.34
C LEU A 35 -7.01 -15.00 -4.94
N SER A 36 -8.16 -14.48 -4.49
CA SER A 36 -9.48 -14.85 -5.01
C SER A 36 -9.61 -14.55 -6.52
N THR A 37 -9.15 -13.38 -6.97
CA THR A 37 -9.20 -13.00 -8.39
C THR A 37 -8.29 -13.87 -9.26
N TRP A 38 -7.09 -14.21 -8.79
CA TRP A 38 -6.20 -15.15 -9.48
C TRP A 38 -6.83 -16.53 -9.66
N ILE A 39 -7.43 -17.07 -8.60
CA ILE A 39 -8.14 -18.36 -8.65
C ILE A 39 -9.31 -18.28 -9.66
N SER A 40 -10.08 -17.19 -9.64
CA SER A 40 -11.21 -17.02 -10.57
C SER A 40 -10.75 -16.99 -12.04
N MET A 41 -9.65 -16.30 -12.35
CA MET A 41 -9.07 -16.29 -13.71
C MET A 41 -8.60 -17.68 -14.13
N GLY A 42 -7.96 -18.42 -13.21
CA GLY A 42 -7.53 -19.80 -13.45
C GLY A 42 -8.71 -20.75 -13.72
N ILE A 43 -9.82 -20.58 -13.00
CA ILE A 43 -11.05 -21.36 -13.22
C ILE A 43 -11.64 -21.06 -14.60
N VAL A 44 -11.77 -19.78 -14.97
CA VAL A 44 -12.29 -19.40 -16.30
C VAL A 44 -11.39 -19.97 -17.41
N PHE A 45 -10.07 -19.86 -17.25
CA PHE A 45 -9.10 -20.41 -18.20
C PHE A 45 -9.25 -21.92 -18.40
N THR A 46 -9.40 -22.69 -17.32
CA THR A 46 -9.57 -24.16 -17.40
C THR A 46 -10.91 -24.53 -18.03
N ILE A 47 -12.00 -23.86 -17.67
CA ILE A 47 -13.33 -24.08 -18.25
C ILE A 47 -13.29 -23.83 -19.76
N VAL A 48 -12.73 -22.71 -20.21
CA VAL A 48 -12.67 -22.37 -21.65
C VAL A 48 -11.79 -23.35 -22.42
N SER A 49 -10.64 -23.73 -21.87
CA SER A 49 -9.74 -24.72 -22.48
C SER A 49 -10.43 -26.08 -22.66
N PHE A 50 -11.23 -26.49 -21.66
CA PHE A 50 -12.02 -27.72 -21.70
C PHE A 50 -13.16 -27.64 -22.72
N LEU A 51 -13.87 -26.51 -22.79
CA LEU A 51 -14.90 -26.26 -23.80
C LEU A 51 -14.33 -26.33 -25.22
N PHE A 52 -13.17 -25.71 -25.48
CA PHE A 52 -12.50 -25.81 -26.77
C PHE A 52 -12.10 -27.24 -27.11
N TRP A 53 -11.63 -28.02 -26.14
CA TRP A 53 -11.30 -29.43 -26.34
C TRP A 53 -12.53 -30.30 -26.62
N ILE A 54 -13.65 -30.12 -25.91
CA ILE A 54 -14.90 -30.85 -26.21
C ILE A 54 -15.38 -30.53 -27.63
N LEU A 55 -15.35 -29.25 -28.00
CA LEU A 55 -15.80 -28.79 -29.30
C LEU A 55 -14.89 -29.28 -30.44
N SER A 56 -13.59 -29.41 -30.18
CA SER A 56 -12.66 -29.98 -31.16
C SER A 56 -12.92 -31.46 -31.40
N ILE A 57 -13.18 -32.24 -30.34
CA ILE A 57 -13.57 -33.65 -30.44
C ILE A 57 -14.87 -33.80 -31.23
N TYR A 58 -15.89 -32.99 -30.91
CA TYR A 58 -17.18 -33.06 -31.59
C TYR A 58 -17.07 -32.70 -33.08
N THR A 59 -16.24 -31.69 -33.40
CA THR A 59 -16.00 -31.25 -34.78
C THR A 59 -15.12 -32.24 -35.56
N SER A 60 -14.15 -32.90 -34.92
CA SER A 60 -13.26 -33.89 -35.55
C SER A 60 -13.99 -35.15 -36.01
N ARG A 61 -15.21 -35.42 -35.53
CA ARG A 61 -16.05 -36.53 -36.02
C ARG A 61 -16.47 -36.37 -37.49
N GLY A 62 -16.38 -35.15 -38.03
CA GLY A 62 -16.51 -34.86 -39.46
C GLY A 62 -15.19 -34.36 -40.04
N ASN A 63 -14.23 -35.27 -40.29
CA ASN A 63 -13.08 -35.22 -41.22
C ASN A 63 -12.27 -33.92 -41.50
N TYR A 64 -12.45 -32.81 -40.79
CA TYR A 64 -11.85 -31.52 -41.20
C TYR A 64 -10.92 -30.85 -40.19
N PHE A 65 -10.62 -31.45 -39.02
CA PHE A 65 -9.83 -30.73 -38.00
C PHE A 65 -8.95 -31.66 -37.14
N THR A 66 -7.65 -31.67 -37.40
CA THR A 66 -6.65 -32.47 -36.66
C THR A 66 -5.74 -31.63 -35.74
N GLY A 67 -5.84 -30.29 -35.77
CA GLY A 67 -4.97 -29.38 -35.02
C GLY A 67 -5.29 -29.20 -33.53
N PHE A 68 -6.38 -29.79 -33.03
CA PHE A 68 -6.86 -29.68 -31.64
C PHE A 68 -7.16 -31.05 -31.00
N ASN A 69 -6.53 -32.12 -31.48
CA ASN A 69 -6.74 -33.46 -30.91
C ASN A 69 -6.02 -33.65 -29.57
N LEU A 70 -4.97 -32.88 -29.31
CA LEU A 70 -4.27 -32.88 -28.02
C LEU A 70 -4.83 -31.79 -27.11
N LEU A 71 -5.22 -32.17 -25.89
CA LEU A 71 -5.60 -31.26 -24.80
C LEU A 71 -4.59 -30.10 -24.65
N ALA A 72 -3.28 -30.40 -24.78
CA ALA A 72 -2.21 -29.41 -24.71
C ALA A 72 -2.30 -28.30 -25.77
N GLN A 73 -2.81 -28.60 -26.97
CA GLN A 73 -2.98 -27.61 -28.05
C GLN A 73 -4.16 -26.67 -27.77
N SER A 74 -5.24 -27.17 -27.18
CA SER A 74 -6.36 -26.33 -26.73
C SER A 74 -5.94 -25.37 -25.62
N PHE A 75 -5.15 -25.87 -24.66
CA PHE A 75 -4.60 -25.07 -23.57
C PHE A 75 -3.61 -24.00 -24.07
N SER A 76 -2.72 -24.34 -25.01
CA SER A 76 -1.78 -23.37 -25.57
C SER A 76 -2.47 -22.30 -26.42
N ALA A 77 -3.53 -22.66 -27.15
CA ALA A 77 -4.35 -21.71 -27.90
C ALA A 77 -5.09 -20.74 -26.96
N ALA A 78 -5.72 -21.25 -25.89
CA ALA A 78 -6.35 -20.40 -24.88
C ALA A 78 -5.34 -19.47 -24.19
N TRP A 79 -4.14 -20.01 -23.88
CA TRP A 79 -3.07 -19.24 -23.26
C TRP A 79 -2.55 -18.12 -24.18
N ALA A 80 -2.43 -18.40 -25.48
CA ALA A 80 -2.04 -17.39 -26.47
C ALA A 80 -3.05 -16.23 -26.49
N VAL A 81 -4.36 -16.51 -26.52
CA VAL A 81 -5.40 -15.45 -26.49
C VAL A 81 -5.34 -14.65 -25.19
N LEU A 82 -5.12 -15.30 -24.05
CA LEU A 82 -4.98 -14.63 -22.76
C LEU A 82 -3.78 -13.66 -22.74
N LEU A 83 -2.69 -14.03 -23.40
CA LEU A 83 -1.51 -13.17 -23.56
C LEU A 83 -1.65 -12.14 -24.70
N GLY A 84 -2.78 -12.11 -25.42
CA GLY A 84 -2.98 -11.24 -26.59
C GLY A 84 -2.16 -11.66 -27.81
N ILE A 85 -1.70 -12.91 -27.86
CA ILE A 85 -0.95 -13.49 -28.97
C ILE A 85 -1.91 -14.09 -29.98
N SER A 86 -1.60 -13.92 -31.27
CA SER A 86 -2.37 -14.51 -32.38
C SER A 86 -2.33 -16.05 -32.34
N VAL A 87 -3.51 -16.67 -32.40
CA VAL A 87 -3.63 -18.13 -32.46
C VAL A 87 -3.33 -18.60 -33.90
N PRO A 88 -2.49 -19.64 -34.09
CA PRO A 88 -2.07 -20.08 -35.41
C PRO A 88 -3.17 -20.76 -36.24
N GLN A 89 -4.27 -21.23 -35.62
CA GLN A 89 -5.37 -21.87 -36.33
C GLN A 89 -6.74 -21.39 -35.84
N MET A 90 -7.59 -20.97 -36.78
CA MET A 90 -8.88 -20.36 -36.50
C MET A 90 -10.01 -21.41 -36.44
N PRO A 91 -10.91 -21.37 -35.44
CA PRO A 91 -12.06 -22.27 -35.39
C PRO A 91 -13.02 -22.06 -36.56
N LEU A 92 -13.41 -23.14 -37.24
CA LEU A 92 -14.22 -23.12 -38.47
C LEU A 92 -15.74 -23.22 -38.21
N SER A 93 -16.18 -23.73 -37.06
CA SER A 93 -17.62 -23.92 -36.78
C SER A 93 -18.26 -22.71 -36.11
N ILE A 94 -19.54 -22.47 -36.35
CA ILE A 94 -20.24 -21.26 -35.84
C ILE A 94 -20.25 -21.19 -34.31
N GLY A 95 -20.38 -22.34 -33.62
CA GLY A 95 -20.37 -22.43 -32.16
C GLY A 95 -18.98 -22.25 -31.55
N THR A 96 -17.92 -22.65 -32.25
CA THR A 96 -16.53 -22.41 -31.78
C THR A 96 -16.12 -20.97 -32.01
N ARG A 97 -16.62 -20.32 -33.08
CA ARG A 97 -16.40 -18.89 -33.35
C ARG A 97 -17.06 -17.99 -32.31
N SER A 98 -18.31 -18.25 -31.92
CA SER A 98 -19.00 -17.44 -30.91
C SER A 98 -18.31 -17.53 -29.55
N LEU A 99 -17.93 -18.74 -29.11
CA LEU A 99 -17.17 -18.93 -27.87
C LEU A 99 -15.79 -18.28 -27.92
N PHE A 100 -15.10 -18.36 -29.07
CA PHE A 100 -13.83 -17.68 -29.27
C PHE A 100 -13.95 -16.16 -29.15
N ILE A 101 -14.96 -15.54 -29.77
CA ILE A 101 -15.18 -14.09 -29.68
C ILE A 101 -15.47 -13.66 -28.24
N ILE A 102 -16.34 -14.39 -27.52
CA ILE A 102 -16.63 -14.12 -26.11
C ILE A 102 -15.37 -14.22 -25.26
N TYR A 103 -14.54 -15.22 -25.51
CA TYR A 103 -13.28 -15.38 -24.78
C TYR A 103 -12.28 -14.26 -25.09
N VAL A 104 -12.16 -13.85 -26.36
CA VAL A 104 -11.32 -12.71 -26.74
C VAL A 104 -11.77 -11.43 -26.04
N TRP A 105 -13.08 -11.16 -25.96
CA TRP A 105 -13.59 -10.01 -25.21
C TRP A 105 -13.30 -10.09 -23.72
N TYR A 106 -13.43 -11.28 -23.13
CA TYR A 106 -13.05 -11.50 -21.73
C TYR A 106 -11.55 -11.22 -21.51
N CYS A 107 -10.67 -11.78 -22.33
CA CYS A 107 -9.22 -11.56 -22.25
C CYS A 107 -8.89 -10.08 -22.42
N PHE A 108 -9.49 -9.41 -23.40
CA PHE A 108 -9.31 -7.97 -23.62
C PHE A 108 -9.72 -7.14 -22.38
N ALA A 109 -10.87 -7.46 -21.77
CA ALA A 109 -11.32 -6.78 -20.56
C ALA A 109 -10.36 -7.00 -19.39
N ILE A 110 -9.92 -8.25 -19.16
CA ILE A 110 -8.96 -8.58 -18.08
C ILE A 110 -7.61 -7.91 -18.30
N SER A 111 -7.07 -7.91 -19.51
CA SER A 111 -5.81 -7.22 -19.83
C SER A 111 -5.92 -5.71 -19.61
N THR A 112 -7.06 -5.11 -20.00
CA THR A 112 -7.31 -3.68 -19.78
C THR A 112 -7.38 -3.35 -18.29
N VAL A 113 -8.10 -4.15 -17.51
CA VAL A 113 -8.19 -3.99 -16.05
C VAL A 113 -6.82 -4.12 -15.40
N PHE A 114 -6.06 -5.16 -15.75
CA PHE A 114 -4.70 -5.35 -15.24
C PHE A 114 -3.79 -4.17 -15.57
N GLN A 115 -3.80 -3.70 -16.82
CA GLN A 115 -3.03 -2.53 -17.23
C GLN A 115 -3.45 -1.28 -16.44
N ALA A 116 -4.75 -1.04 -16.27
CA ALA A 116 -5.24 0.11 -15.50
C ALA A 116 -4.73 0.07 -14.05
N TYR A 117 -4.90 -1.06 -13.34
CA TYR A 117 -4.39 -1.21 -11.97
C TYR A 117 -2.87 -1.06 -11.89
N PHE A 118 -2.14 -1.65 -12.85
CA PHE A 118 -0.69 -1.53 -12.92
C PHE A 118 -0.25 -0.08 -13.13
N THR A 119 -0.92 0.67 -14.01
CA THR A 119 -0.63 2.09 -14.22
C THR A 119 -0.94 2.94 -12.99
N THR A 120 -2.06 2.70 -12.31
CA THR A 120 -2.38 3.38 -11.05
C THR A 120 -1.31 3.11 -9.99
N TYR A 121 -0.86 1.87 -9.86
CA TYR A 121 0.19 1.49 -8.92
C TYR A 121 1.54 2.16 -9.25
N LEU A 122 1.84 2.36 -10.53
CA LEU A 122 3.07 3.05 -10.96
C LEU A 122 3.00 4.57 -10.74
N VAL A 123 1.84 5.18 -10.94
CA VAL A 123 1.63 6.62 -10.78
C VAL A 123 1.53 6.98 -9.30
N GLU A 124 0.76 6.22 -8.53
CA GLU A 124 0.47 6.50 -7.12
C GLU A 124 0.65 5.22 -6.31
N PRO A 125 1.87 4.94 -5.82
CA PRO A 125 2.11 3.76 -5.01
C PRO A 125 1.27 3.83 -3.74
N GLY A 126 0.65 2.70 -3.36
CA GLY A 126 0.01 2.60 -2.06
C GLY A 126 1.00 2.96 -0.94
N TYR A 127 0.52 3.66 0.09
CA TYR A 127 1.34 4.01 1.24
C TYR A 127 1.20 2.96 2.34
N GLU A 128 2.22 2.86 3.20
CA GLU A 128 2.11 2.15 4.49
C GLU A 128 0.90 2.66 5.28
N ALA A 129 0.31 1.80 6.12
CA ALA A 129 -0.78 2.19 6.99
C ALA A 129 -0.37 3.40 7.84
N ARG A 130 -1.19 4.44 7.81
CA ARG A 130 -0.97 5.64 8.62
C ARG A 130 -1.18 5.28 10.09
N LEU A 131 -0.27 5.75 10.94
CA LEU A 131 -0.43 5.69 12.40
C LEU A 131 -1.40 6.80 12.81
N GLU A 132 -2.57 6.43 13.31
CA GLU A 132 -3.63 7.39 13.71
C GLU A 132 -3.83 7.43 15.23
N SER A 133 -3.47 6.35 15.92
CA SER A 133 -3.60 6.20 17.36
C SER A 133 -2.31 5.72 18.04
N ILE A 134 -2.21 5.92 19.36
CA ILE A 134 -1.13 5.39 20.18
C ILE A 134 -1.12 3.85 20.16
N ASP A 135 -2.29 3.21 20.03
CA ASP A 135 -2.40 1.75 19.89
C ASP A 135 -1.73 1.24 18.61
N ASP A 136 -1.84 1.99 17.50
CA ASP A 136 -1.14 1.66 16.25
C ASP A 136 0.37 1.78 16.43
N VAL A 137 0.83 2.79 17.18
CA VAL A 137 2.24 3.00 17.52
C VAL A 137 2.78 1.83 18.37
N MET A 138 1.99 1.34 19.35
CA MET A 138 2.34 0.14 20.12
C MET A 138 2.46 -1.09 19.21
N ARG A 139 1.49 -1.31 18.32
CA ARG A 139 1.50 -2.44 17.38
C ARG A 139 2.67 -2.38 16.40
N ALA A 140 3.09 -1.17 16.01
CA ALA A 140 4.26 -0.95 15.18
C ALA A 140 5.60 -1.17 15.92
N GLY A 141 5.58 -1.34 17.25
CA GLY A 141 6.78 -1.60 18.06
C GLY A 141 7.76 -0.43 18.13
N LEU A 142 7.26 0.80 17.96
CA LEU A 142 8.10 1.99 17.99
C LEU A 142 8.54 2.33 19.41
N LYS A 143 9.78 2.78 19.56
CA LYS A 143 10.32 3.24 20.86
C LYS A 143 9.89 4.67 21.15
N PHE A 144 9.69 4.98 22.42
CA PHE A 144 9.40 6.35 22.85
C PHE A 144 10.70 7.12 23.08
N GLY A 145 10.92 8.17 22.28
CA GLY A 145 12.03 9.11 22.44
C GLY A 145 11.71 10.15 23.51
N SER A 146 12.35 10.05 24.67
CA SER A 146 12.26 11.03 25.76
C SER A 146 13.52 11.89 25.82
N TYR A 147 13.37 13.11 26.35
CA TYR A 147 14.46 14.02 26.69
C TYR A 147 14.22 14.56 28.11
N GLU A 148 15.29 14.92 28.82
CA GLU A 148 15.28 15.15 30.28
C GLU A 148 14.19 16.13 30.77
N LEU A 149 13.88 17.17 29.99
CA LEU A 149 12.89 18.20 30.35
C LEU A 149 11.44 17.69 30.41
N ILE A 150 11.11 16.57 29.77
CA ILE A 150 9.75 15.99 29.86
C ILE A 150 9.57 15.20 31.16
N GLU A 151 10.64 14.60 31.69
CA GLU A 151 10.55 13.80 32.91
C GLU A 151 10.48 14.66 34.18
N SER A 152 10.98 15.91 34.15
CA SER A 152 10.99 16.78 35.33
C SER A 152 9.62 17.38 35.68
N ASP A 153 8.73 17.57 34.71
CA ASP A 153 7.59 18.46 34.88
C ASP A 153 6.27 17.75 35.24
N GLY A 154 6.17 16.42 35.14
CA GLY A 154 4.93 15.70 35.49
C GLY A 154 3.67 16.15 34.71
N VAL A 155 3.85 16.91 33.63
CA VAL A 155 2.79 17.59 32.84
C VAL A 155 1.95 16.61 32.03
N VAL A 156 2.39 15.36 31.87
CA VAL A 156 1.75 14.35 31.02
C VAL A 156 1.43 13.13 31.88
N ASP A 157 0.17 12.66 31.88
CA ASP A 157 -0.20 11.39 32.52
C ASP A 157 0.45 10.24 31.73
N LEU A 158 1.70 9.95 32.08
CA LEU A 158 2.63 9.01 31.42
C LEU A 158 2.20 7.53 31.52
N LYS A 159 0.98 7.23 31.96
CA LYS A 159 0.51 5.84 32.13
C LYS A 159 0.51 5.08 30.81
N ASP A 160 0.02 5.70 29.73
CA ASP A 160 -0.02 5.08 28.40
C ASP A 160 1.39 4.96 27.80
N LEU A 161 2.32 5.82 28.22
CA LEU A 161 3.71 5.82 27.77
C LEU A 161 4.63 4.91 28.59
N ARG A 162 4.14 4.33 29.70
CA ARG A 162 4.94 3.44 30.58
C ARG A 162 5.24 2.09 29.93
N ASN A 163 4.39 1.65 29.00
CA ASN A 163 4.51 0.35 28.34
C ASN A 163 5.47 0.38 27.13
N PHE A 164 5.98 1.55 26.75
CA PHE A 164 6.92 1.68 25.64
C PHE A 164 8.36 1.57 26.11
N ASP A 165 9.18 0.89 25.30
CA ASP A 165 10.63 0.92 25.45
C ASP A 165 11.13 2.35 25.19
N ARG A 166 11.95 2.87 26.10
CA ARG A 166 12.38 4.28 26.08
C ARG A 166 13.75 4.41 25.45
N PHE A 167 13.91 5.46 24.66
CA PHE A 167 15.20 5.89 24.14
C PHE A 167 15.47 7.32 24.62
N LEU A 168 16.47 7.48 25.48
CA LEU A 168 16.86 8.79 25.98
C LEU A 168 17.69 9.49 24.90
N CYS A 169 17.18 10.58 24.36
CA CYS A 169 17.91 11.46 23.46
C CYS A 169 18.76 12.45 24.25
N ASN A 170 19.96 12.77 23.76
CA ASN A 170 20.77 13.82 24.36
C ASN A 170 20.14 15.20 24.15
N ASP A 171 19.43 15.39 23.04
CA ASP A 171 18.81 16.65 22.67
C ASP A 171 17.46 16.41 21.96
N ILE A 172 16.51 17.34 22.15
CA ILE A 172 15.21 17.32 21.48
C ILE A 172 15.37 17.31 19.95
N TYR A 173 16.42 17.98 19.45
CA TYR A 173 16.79 17.99 18.04
C TYR A 173 17.12 16.58 17.52
N GLU A 174 17.88 15.80 18.28
CA GLU A 174 18.26 14.43 17.91
C GLU A 174 17.05 13.51 17.87
N CYS A 175 16.14 13.67 18.83
CA CYS A 175 14.89 12.93 18.92
C CYS A 175 14.02 13.18 17.67
N VAL A 176 13.78 14.45 17.33
CA VAL A 176 12.97 14.83 16.16
C VAL A 176 13.60 14.30 14.87
N LEU A 177 14.91 14.49 14.68
CA LEU A 177 15.61 14.00 13.50
C LEU A 177 15.57 12.47 13.40
N SER A 178 15.66 11.76 14.52
CA SER A 178 15.56 10.30 14.54
C SER A 178 14.14 9.81 14.17
N VAL A 179 13.09 10.50 14.62
CA VAL A 179 11.71 10.18 14.19
C VAL A 179 11.53 10.39 12.69
N ILE A 180 12.01 11.53 12.15
CA ILE A 180 11.86 11.89 10.73
C ILE A 180 12.70 10.96 9.83
N PHE A 181 13.98 10.77 10.16
CA PHE A 181 14.94 10.08 9.28
C PHE A 181 15.15 8.60 9.61
N LYS A 182 15.32 8.24 10.90
CA LYS A 182 15.55 6.84 11.30
C LYS A 182 14.26 6.03 11.40
N ARG A 183 13.12 6.67 11.65
CA ARG A 183 11.77 6.08 11.66
C ARG A 183 11.60 4.87 12.60
N ASN A 184 12.41 4.80 13.65
CA ASN A 184 12.44 3.68 14.62
C ASN A 184 11.82 4.06 15.97
N MET A 185 11.31 5.29 16.08
CA MET A 185 10.83 5.87 17.32
C MET A 185 9.76 6.92 17.05
N PHE A 186 9.04 7.28 18.09
CA PHE A 186 8.11 8.40 18.14
C PHE A 186 8.44 9.27 19.36
N SER A 187 8.03 10.53 19.37
CA SER A 187 8.29 11.44 20.50
C SER A 187 7.12 12.40 20.70
N ILE A 188 7.03 13.01 21.87
CA ILE A 188 6.00 14.02 22.17
C ILE A 188 6.67 15.38 22.28
N LEU A 189 6.13 16.36 21.56
CA LEU A 189 6.64 17.72 21.59
C LEU A 189 5.62 18.72 21.05
N LEU A 190 5.95 20.01 21.16
CA LEU A 190 5.16 21.11 20.62
C LEU A 190 5.02 21.00 19.10
N SER A 191 3.81 21.21 18.58
CA SER A 191 3.48 20.95 17.17
C SER A 191 4.24 21.84 16.19
N TYR A 192 4.66 23.04 16.61
CA TYR A 192 5.46 23.94 15.77
C TYR A 192 6.89 23.42 15.51
N PHE A 193 7.48 22.73 16.48
CA PHE A 193 8.91 22.47 16.52
C PHE A 193 9.42 21.47 15.47
N PRO A 194 8.74 20.33 15.20
CA PRO A 194 9.12 19.43 14.10
C PRO A 194 9.02 20.12 12.73
N SER A 195 8.02 20.99 12.56
CA SER A 195 7.80 21.73 11.31
C SER A 195 8.91 22.77 11.07
N TYR A 196 9.33 23.47 12.12
CA TYR A 196 10.50 24.36 12.08
C TYR A 196 11.77 23.59 11.71
N LEU A 197 12.00 22.43 12.33
CA LEU A 197 13.17 21.61 12.08
C LEU A 197 13.22 21.02 10.68
N ALA A 198 12.10 20.52 10.18
CA ALA A 198 12.00 19.99 8.83
C ALA A 198 12.33 21.06 7.77
N ARG A 199 11.86 22.31 7.96
CA ARG A 199 12.24 23.44 7.08
C ARG A 199 13.74 23.73 7.14
N ARG A 200 14.30 23.76 8.35
CA ARG A 200 15.74 24.01 8.55
C ARG A 200 16.61 22.91 7.92
N ALA A 201 16.11 21.68 7.88
CA ALA A 201 16.77 20.55 7.21
C ALA A 201 16.61 20.55 5.67
N GLY A 202 15.95 21.55 5.08
CA GLY A 202 15.79 21.68 3.63
C GLY A 202 14.61 20.89 3.04
N ILE A 203 13.66 20.43 3.87
CA ILE A 203 12.48 19.71 3.39
C ILE A 203 11.43 20.72 2.90
N SER A 204 11.12 20.67 1.61
CA SER A 204 10.14 21.57 0.98
C SER A 204 8.69 21.19 1.28
N ASP A 205 8.37 19.88 1.29
CA ASP A 205 7.03 19.38 1.59
C ASP A 205 6.94 18.82 3.02
N LEU A 206 6.44 19.65 3.93
CA LEU A 206 6.28 19.31 5.34
C LEU A 206 5.33 18.14 5.58
N LYS A 207 4.32 17.96 4.72
CA LYS A 207 3.33 16.88 4.90
C LYS A 207 3.94 15.50 4.72
N THR A 208 5.06 15.41 4.01
CA THR A 208 5.78 14.14 3.78
C THR A 208 6.74 13.78 4.91
N ALA A 209 7.16 14.75 5.72
CA ALA A 209 8.20 14.57 6.74
C ALA A 209 7.70 14.72 8.17
N VAL A 210 6.63 15.49 8.39
CA VAL A 210 6.09 15.76 9.73
C VAL A 210 4.68 15.20 9.82
N CYS A 211 4.55 14.08 10.54
CA CYS A 211 3.27 13.45 10.80
C CYS A 211 3.00 13.49 12.30
N LEU A 212 1.91 14.17 12.65
CA LEU A 212 1.46 14.36 14.03
C LEU A 212 0.18 13.56 14.22
N LEU A 213 0.06 12.85 15.35
CA LEU A 213 -1.21 12.26 15.74
C LEU A 213 -2.21 13.37 16.07
N GLU A 214 -3.49 13.14 15.74
CA GLU A 214 -4.56 14.11 15.95
C GLU A 214 -4.87 14.31 17.44
N GLN A 215 -4.63 13.27 18.25
CA GLN A 215 -4.76 13.32 19.70
C GLN A 215 -3.71 14.28 20.31
N SER A 216 -4.17 15.44 20.79
CA SER A 216 -3.36 16.39 21.55
C SER A 216 -3.44 16.08 23.05
N MET A 217 -2.30 16.01 23.72
CA MET A 217 -2.24 15.70 25.16
C MET A 217 -2.47 16.95 26.02
N VAL A 218 -1.82 18.06 25.67
CA VAL A 218 -1.84 19.30 26.47
C VAL A 218 -1.77 20.51 25.53
N THR A 219 -2.55 21.55 25.82
CA THR A 219 -2.42 22.87 25.16
C THR A 219 -1.56 23.76 26.05
N VAL A 220 -0.49 24.31 25.49
CA VAL A 220 0.50 25.14 26.19
C VAL A 220 0.39 26.59 25.72
N LEU A 221 0.36 27.50 26.67
CA LEU A 221 0.41 28.93 26.45
C LEU A 221 1.88 29.38 26.49
N ILE A 222 2.38 29.89 25.37
CA ILE A 222 3.74 30.44 25.28
C ILE A 222 3.64 31.95 25.48
N GLY A 223 4.14 32.42 26.63
CA GLY A 223 4.21 33.84 27.03
C GLY A 223 5.55 34.49 26.75
#